data_AF-A0A0F9WK52-F1
#
_entry.id   AF-A0A0F9WK52-F1
#
_cell.length_a   1.000
_cell.length_b   1.000
_cell.length_c   1.000
_cell.angle_alpha   90.00
_cell.angle_beta   90.00
_cell.angle_gamma   90.00
#
_symmetry.space_group_name_H-M   'P 1'
#
loop_
_entity.id
_entity.type
_entity.pdbx_description
1 polymer ?
#
loop_
_entity_poly.entity_id
_entity_poly.type
_entity_poly.pdbx_seq_one_letter_code
_entity_poly.pdbx_strand_id
1 'polypeptide(L)'
;MLRFVGVVLTVAFFASSLLADQPASQPTSQPATAPSPEEIAEQLHLLAEAIRQAKTPPEAVAAYVEANKLLRGDVQANEAYMRKMLTFGEVTKAVIGARWLVHSDKDHGLAWGVIAYVDAGRGSLAKALAEIVQAAALLGDDPGVMHNAGVLAAWSEASGPAANIPTRLRKTISRSIDKWLENSAFAEAYQDLLDDLTDHDERIEEAQDAVDEIAEEMDRVKEDGENVQDQIDAIDEELASLQSELYNVTAELAAHEAARHVINRRIARKKQQIRSLARKNPLTPQDKQSLARLRAGLAALISRADRAGDASIEWDLRERINELRDEIRAAKRERRNVWTQLRKLQGQFGKLKTSKRKASADVRLVVAQEAKFLRGLHRHVEWQLPLVEGQRIDLEAARAAVREERSSHPVTIEKDPAKVLQLAGHYIQAGLTDRAIELLQEVVQMAPGSDAAIEAQAMLDEMTAEASVADGDD
;
A
#
# COMPACT_ATOMS: atom_id res chain seq x y z
N MET A 1 5.60 11.89 -62.36
CA MET A 1 4.34 12.66 -62.41
C MET A 1 4.48 13.82 -61.43
N LEU A 2 4.87 14.99 -61.93
CA LEU A 2 4.01 16.17 -62.19
C LEU A 2 3.54 16.86 -60.88
N ARG A 3 4.16 18.00 -60.50
CA ARG A 3 3.70 19.42 -60.67
C ARG A 3 2.89 19.89 -59.43
N PHE A 4 2.99 21.09 -58.84
CA PHE A 4 3.33 22.44 -59.33
C PHE A 4 3.47 23.46 -58.15
N VAL A 5 4.32 24.50 -58.32
CA VAL A 5 4.13 25.96 -58.03
C VAL A 5 3.69 26.39 -56.61
N GLY A 6 4.31 27.33 -55.87
CA GLY A 6 5.10 28.51 -56.22
C GLY A 6 4.27 29.79 -56.03
N VAL A 7 4.38 30.50 -54.89
CA VAL A 7 3.96 31.92 -54.77
C VAL A 7 4.93 32.67 -53.86
N VAL A 8 5.62 33.62 -54.49
CA VAL A 8 6.37 34.72 -53.88
C VAL A 8 5.36 35.84 -53.62
N LEU A 9 5.31 36.39 -52.40
CA LEU A 9 4.56 37.62 -52.13
C LEU A 9 5.53 38.75 -51.79
N THR A 10 5.67 39.64 -52.76
CA THR A 10 6.31 40.96 -52.68
C THR A 10 5.32 41.94 -52.05
N VAL A 11 5.70 42.65 -50.99
CA VAL A 11 4.98 43.86 -50.54
C VAL A 11 5.93 45.04 -50.63
N ALA A 12 5.53 46.03 -51.43
CA ALA A 12 6.25 47.26 -51.69
C ALA A 12 5.79 48.38 -50.74
N PHE A 13 6.78 49.13 -50.26
CA PHE A 13 6.84 50.60 -50.11
C PHE A 13 5.56 51.40 -49.84
N PHE A 14 5.53 52.09 -48.70
CA PHE A 14 5.14 53.49 -48.64
C PHE A 14 6.18 54.29 -47.84
N ALA A 15 6.84 55.22 -48.54
CA ALA A 15 7.59 56.31 -47.95
C ALA A 15 6.66 57.52 -47.82
N SER A 16 6.71 58.19 -46.68
CA SER A 16 6.37 59.61 -46.55
C SER A 16 7.15 60.20 -45.37
N SER A 17 7.92 61.21 -45.71
CA SER A 17 8.86 61.96 -44.88
C SER A 17 8.16 62.90 -43.90
N LEU A 18 8.75 63.10 -42.73
CA LEU A 18 8.81 64.44 -42.13
C LEU A 18 10.15 64.62 -41.40
N LEU A 19 10.99 65.49 -41.97
CA LEU A 19 12.18 66.05 -41.35
C LEU A 19 11.77 66.90 -40.15
N ALA A 20 12.34 66.62 -38.98
CA ALA A 20 12.68 67.63 -37.99
C ALA A 20 14.17 67.45 -37.68
N ASP A 21 14.95 68.39 -38.19
CA ASP A 21 16.40 68.49 -38.07
C ASP A 21 16.74 68.88 -36.62
N GLN A 22 17.04 67.89 -35.78
CA GLN A 22 17.60 68.09 -34.45
C GLN A 22 19.11 67.79 -34.54
N PRO A 23 20.01 68.75 -34.28
CA PRO A 23 21.43 68.51 -34.33
C PRO A 23 21.78 67.43 -33.29
N ALA A 24 22.15 66.26 -33.80
CA ALA A 24 22.68 65.14 -33.03
C ALA A 24 23.91 65.62 -32.27
N SER A 25 23.71 65.99 -31.01
CA SER A 25 24.79 66.04 -30.03
C SER A 25 25.21 64.59 -29.81
N GLN A 26 26.23 64.14 -30.54
CA GLN A 26 26.85 62.85 -30.29
C GLN A 26 27.34 62.87 -28.83
N PRO A 27 26.77 62.07 -27.92
CA PRO A 27 27.37 61.90 -26.61
C PRO A 27 28.75 61.29 -26.88
N THR A 28 29.78 62.02 -26.50
CA THR A 28 31.15 61.51 -26.49
C THR A 28 31.18 60.42 -25.43
N SER A 29 30.97 59.17 -25.86
CA SER A 29 31.07 57.98 -25.04
C SER A 29 32.51 57.83 -24.58
N GLN A 30 32.86 58.46 -23.46
CA GLN A 30 34.07 58.10 -22.73
C GLN A 30 33.97 56.60 -22.42
N PRO A 31 34.99 55.79 -22.76
CA PRO A 31 34.99 54.38 -22.45
C PRO A 31 34.84 54.21 -20.94
N ALA A 32 33.76 53.56 -20.51
CA ALA A 32 33.53 53.24 -19.12
C ALA A 32 34.73 52.42 -18.64
N THR A 33 35.54 53.00 -17.76
CA THR A 33 36.66 52.30 -17.15
C THR A 33 36.05 51.21 -16.27
N ALA A 34 36.45 49.96 -16.47
CA ALA A 34 35.98 48.86 -15.64
C ALA A 34 36.31 49.16 -14.17
N PRO A 35 35.40 48.88 -13.22
CA PRO A 35 35.64 49.15 -11.81
C PRO A 35 36.87 48.39 -11.32
N SER A 36 37.66 49.03 -10.47
CA SER A 36 38.83 48.44 -9.83
C SER A 36 38.41 47.32 -8.86
N PRO A 37 39.29 46.35 -8.56
CA PRO A 37 38.98 45.29 -7.59
C PRO A 37 38.59 45.81 -6.21
N GLU A 38 39.15 46.95 -5.77
CA GLU A 38 38.80 47.61 -4.50
C GLU A 38 37.39 48.19 -4.54
N GLU A 39 37.01 48.85 -5.64
CA GLU A 39 35.64 49.35 -5.84
C GLU A 39 34.61 48.21 -5.91
N ILE A 40 34.96 47.08 -6.54
CA ILE A 40 34.11 45.89 -6.56
C ILE A 40 33.92 45.35 -5.14
N ALA A 41 34.99 45.24 -4.35
CA ALA A 41 34.92 44.75 -2.98
C ALA A 41 34.08 45.68 -2.08
N GLU A 42 34.22 47.00 -2.21
CA GLU A 42 33.41 47.97 -1.47
C GLU A 42 31.92 47.89 -1.86
N GLN A 43 31.62 47.78 -3.15
CA GLN A 43 30.25 47.62 -3.65
C GLN A 43 29.61 46.31 -3.15
N LEU A 44 30.35 45.20 -3.17
CA LEU A 44 29.89 43.92 -2.63
C LEU A 44 29.59 44.01 -1.13
N HIS A 45 30.45 44.69 -0.36
CA HIS A 45 30.21 44.92 1.06
C HIS A 45 28.91 45.71 1.31
N LEU A 46 28.70 46.80 0.57
CA LEU A 46 27.47 47.60 0.65
C LEU A 46 26.22 46.79 0.28
N LEU A 47 26.30 45.94 -0.76
CA LEU A 47 25.19 45.08 -1.17
C LEU A 47 24.92 43.98 -0.14
N ALA A 48 25.95 43.39 0.46
CA ALA A 48 25.78 42.43 1.56
C ALA A 48 25.11 43.07 2.79
N GLU A 49 25.39 44.35 3.09
CA GLU A 49 24.70 45.09 4.13
C GLU A 49 23.25 45.43 3.74
N ALA A 50 23.00 45.80 2.48
CA ALA A 50 21.65 46.03 1.97
C ALA A 50 20.78 44.76 2.09
N ILE A 51 21.36 43.58 1.81
CA ILE A 51 20.67 42.30 2.01
C ILE A 51 20.33 42.08 3.50
N ARG A 52 21.28 42.33 4.41
CA ARG A 52 21.05 42.20 5.86
C ARG A 52 19.95 43.14 6.36
N GLN A 53 19.92 44.36 5.87
CA GLN A 53 18.96 45.40 6.26
C GLN A 53 17.61 45.33 5.54
N ALA A 54 17.48 44.51 4.50
CA ALA A 54 16.24 44.36 3.75
C ALA A 54 15.05 44.08 4.68
N LYS A 55 13.92 44.70 4.43
CA LYS A 55 12.70 44.50 5.24
C LYS A 55 11.82 43.41 4.65
N THR A 56 11.90 43.24 3.34
CA THR A 56 11.09 42.27 2.62
C THR A 56 11.96 41.28 1.83
N PRO A 57 11.45 40.06 1.53
CA PRO A 57 12.16 39.12 0.69
C PRO A 57 12.56 39.67 -0.70
N PRO A 58 11.70 40.42 -1.43
CA PRO A 58 12.07 41.00 -2.72
C PRO A 58 13.24 41.99 -2.67
N GLU A 59 13.33 42.82 -1.62
CA GLU A 59 14.47 43.75 -1.44
C GLU A 59 15.79 43.00 -1.29
N ALA A 60 15.81 41.95 -0.46
CA ALA A 60 16.98 41.11 -0.28
C ALA A 60 17.38 40.39 -1.58
N VAL A 61 16.39 39.90 -2.35
CA VAL A 61 16.63 39.28 -3.66
C VAL A 61 17.21 40.28 -4.65
N ALA A 62 16.67 41.51 -4.73
CA ALA A 62 17.17 42.54 -5.64
C ALA A 62 18.63 42.89 -5.34
N ALA A 63 18.97 43.13 -4.07
CA ALA A 63 20.35 43.41 -3.66
C ALA A 63 21.30 42.22 -3.94
N TYR A 64 20.83 40.99 -3.73
CA TYR A 64 21.60 39.78 -4.03
C TYR A 64 21.83 39.55 -5.52
N VAL A 65 20.86 39.89 -6.38
CA VAL A 65 21.02 39.85 -7.84
C VAL A 65 22.07 40.86 -8.29
N GLU A 66 22.05 42.09 -7.77
CA GLU A 66 23.10 43.08 -8.07
C GLU A 66 24.48 42.60 -7.61
N ALA A 67 24.58 41.98 -6.43
CA ALA A 67 25.84 41.42 -5.95
C ALA A 67 26.39 40.34 -6.91
N ASN A 68 25.53 39.45 -7.40
CA ASN A 68 25.92 38.41 -8.34
C ASN A 68 26.29 38.92 -9.74
N LYS A 69 25.84 40.12 -10.14
CA LYS A 69 26.30 40.76 -11.38
C LYS A 69 27.75 41.23 -11.25
N LEU A 70 28.14 41.72 -10.08
CA LEU A 70 29.51 42.16 -9.79
C LEU A 70 30.46 40.96 -9.64
N LEU A 71 30.10 40.00 -8.80
CA LEU A 71 30.90 38.81 -8.54
C LEU A 71 30.02 37.63 -8.13
N ARG A 72 29.86 36.66 -9.03
CA ARG A 72 29.16 35.41 -8.71
C ARG A 72 29.91 34.63 -7.64
N GLY A 73 29.19 34.18 -6.63
CA GLY A 73 29.76 33.35 -5.56
C GLY A 73 30.49 34.12 -4.46
N ASP A 74 30.32 35.45 -4.38
CA ASP A 74 30.85 36.22 -3.24
C ASP A 74 30.33 35.67 -1.91
N VAL A 75 31.25 35.33 -0.99
CA VAL A 75 30.92 34.63 0.26
C VAL A 75 30.04 35.50 1.16
N GLN A 76 30.35 36.80 1.29
CA GLN A 76 29.61 37.70 2.17
C GLN A 76 28.17 37.92 1.69
N ALA A 77 27.98 38.13 0.39
CA ALA A 77 26.66 38.28 -0.21
C ALA A 77 25.82 37.00 -0.09
N ASN A 78 26.41 35.82 -0.32
CA ASN A 78 25.72 34.54 -0.18
C ASN A 78 25.32 34.24 1.27
N GLU A 79 26.19 34.53 2.24
CA GLU A 79 25.89 34.36 3.67
C GLU A 79 24.78 35.31 4.11
N ALA A 80 24.90 36.60 3.78
CA ALA A 80 23.88 37.61 4.09
C ALA A 80 22.52 37.19 3.51
N TYR A 81 22.50 36.74 2.26
CA TYR A 81 21.27 36.32 1.58
C TYR A 81 20.65 35.08 2.22
N MET A 82 21.44 34.04 2.47
CA MET A 82 20.96 32.82 3.11
C MET A 82 20.34 33.14 4.47
N ARG A 83 21.07 33.83 5.36
CA ARG A 83 20.59 34.19 6.69
C ARG A 83 19.32 35.02 6.61
N LYS A 84 19.27 36.01 5.71
CA LYS A 84 18.10 36.86 5.58
C LYS A 84 16.87 36.09 5.09
N MET A 85 17.02 35.19 4.12
CA MET A 85 15.93 34.34 3.67
C MET A 85 15.42 33.42 4.80
N LEU A 86 16.31 32.92 5.66
CA LEU A 86 15.90 32.18 6.86
C LEU A 86 15.07 33.07 7.80
N THR A 87 15.48 34.30 8.08
CA THR A 87 14.70 35.22 8.94
C THR A 87 13.31 35.52 8.40
N PHE A 88 13.11 35.45 7.08
CA PHE A 88 11.80 35.58 6.43
C PHE A 88 11.00 34.26 6.36
N GLY A 89 11.55 33.15 6.83
CA GLY A 89 10.97 31.81 6.69
C GLY A 89 10.94 31.28 5.24
N GLU A 90 11.79 31.85 4.37
CA GLU A 90 11.90 31.57 2.93
C GLU A 90 13.05 30.57 2.66
N VAL A 91 13.01 29.43 3.33
CA VAL A 91 14.11 28.43 3.37
C VAL A 91 14.49 27.91 1.99
N THR A 92 13.52 27.72 1.11
CA THR A 92 13.74 27.27 -0.28
C THR A 92 14.58 28.29 -1.07
N LYS A 93 14.51 29.59 -0.72
CA LYS A 93 15.37 30.62 -1.34
C LYS A 93 16.73 30.69 -0.66
N ALA A 94 16.78 30.46 0.65
CA ALA A 94 18.03 30.43 1.41
C ALA A 94 19.02 29.38 0.86
N VAL A 95 18.52 28.27 0.30
CA VAL A 95 19.35 27.19 -0.26
C VAL A 95 20.26 27.65 -1.41
N ILE A 96 19.90 28.73 -2.12
CA ILE A 96 20.71 29.27 -3.22
C ILE A 96 22.06 29.75 -2.67
N GLY A 97 22.01 30.60 -1.63
CA GLY A 97 23.20 31.06 -0.94
C GLY A 97 23.95 29.91 -0.27
N ALA A 98 23.21 29.01 0.40
CA ALA A 98 23.80 27.86 1.10
C ALA A 98 24.66 26.96 0.20
N ARG A 99 24.19 26.67 -1.03
CA ARG A 99 24.94 25.83 -1.99
C ARG A 99 26.25 26.47 -2.43
N TRP A 100 26.25 27.78 -2.67
CA TRP A 100 27.49 28.52 -2.96
C TRP A 100 28.44 28.51 -1.76
N LEU A 101 27.91 28.73 -0.55
CA LEU A 101 28.72 28.73 0.67
C LEU A 101 29.40 27.39 0.89
N VAL A 102 28.68 26.26 0.80
CA VAL A 102 29.28 24.92 0.98
C VAL A 102 30.34 24.59 -0.07
N HIS A 103 30.20 25.13 -1.29
CA HIS A 103 31.21 24.95 -2.34
C HIS A 103 32.50 25.73 -2.02
N SER A 104 32.36 26.98 -1.59
CA SER A 104 33.48 27.88 -1.29
C SER A 104 34.11 27.63 0.08
N ASP A 105 33.30 27.28 1.06
CA ASP A 105 33.64 27.03 2.46
C ASP A 105 32.92 25.76 2.96
N LYS A 106 33.67 24.66 3.02
CA LYS A 106 33.14 23.36 3.43
C LYS A 106 32.83 23.29 4.93
N ASP A 107 33.33 24.22 5.73
CA ASP A 107 33.14 24.25 7.18
C ASP A 107 31.96 25.15 7.58
N HIS A 108 31.18 25.63 6.62
CA HIS A 108 30.00 26.46 6.86
C HIS A 108 28.79 25.64 7.35
N GLY A 109 28.80 25.21 8.62
CA GLY A 109 27.80 24.31 9.19
C GLY A 109 26.34 24.73 9.03
N LEU A 110 26.05 26.03 9.11
CA LEU A 110 24.69 26.57 8.91
C LEU A 110 24.19 26.29 7.48
N ALA A 111 25.06 26.42 6.48
CA ALA A 111 24.70 26.21 5.08
C ALA A 111 24.40 24.73 4.82
N TRP A 112 25.20 23.81 5.39
CA TRP A 112 24.90 22.37 5.38
C TRP A 112 23.54 22.07 6.00
N GLY A 113 23.21 22.68 7.14
CA GLY A 113 21.91 22.50 7.81
C GLY A 113 20.73 22.96 6.96
N VAL A 114 20.85 24.07 6.25
CA VAL A 114 19.82 24.59 5.33
C VAL A 114 19.62 23.65 4.13
N ILE A 115 20.70 23.15 3.52
CA ILE A 115 20.58 22.21 2.40
C ILE A 115 19.92 20.91 2.87
N ALA A 116 20.37 20.37 4.02
CA ALA A 116 19.79 19.17 4.62
C ALA A 116 18.28 19.32 4.86
N TYR A 117 17.85 20.44 5.43
CA TYR A 117 16.43 20.76 5.64
C TYR A 117 15.64 20.72 4.32
N VAL A 118 16.16 21.37 3.27
CA VAL A 118 15.45 21.48 1.98
C VAL A 118 15.39 20.13 1.28
N ASP A 119 16.48 19.36 1.27
CA ASP A 119 16.51 18.04 0.65
C ASP A 119 15.70 17.02 1.46
N ALA A 120 15.63 17.15 2.79
CA ALA A 120 14.73 16.38 3.64
C ALA A 120 13.26 16.66 3.31
N GLY A 121 12.87 17.94 3.20
CA GLY A 121 11.53 18.36 2.79
C GLY A 121 11.14 17.94 1.37
N ARG A 122 12.12 17.60 0.52
CA ARG A 122 11.91 17.01 -0.82
C ARG A 122 11.84 15.47 -0.82
N GLY A 123 11.99 14.84 0.35
CA GLY A 123 12.06 13.39 0.48
C GLY A 123 13.37 12.77 -0.03
N SER A 124 14.42 13.57 -0.24
CA SER A 124 15.74 13.10 -0.69
C SER A 124 16.59 12.60 0.49
N LEU A 125 16.11 11.56 1.19
CA LEU A 125 16.65 11.07 2.47
C LEU A 125 18.18 10.85 2.44
N ALA A 126 18.71 10.19 1.41
CA ALA A 126 20.15 9.91 1.33
C ALA A 126 21.02 11.19 1.22
N LYS A 127 20.53 12.23 0.53
CA LYS A 127 21.23 13.53 0.40
C LYS A 127 21.13 14.30 1.71
N ALA A 128 19.92 14.41 2.24
CA ALA A 128 19.65 15.07 3.51
C ALA A 128 20.50 14.49 4.66
N LEU A 129 20.64 13.15 4.71
CA LEU A 129 21.50 12.47 5.68
C LEU A 129 22.99 12.80 5.49
N ALA A 130 23.47 12.88 4.26
CA ALA A 130 24.86 13.23 4.01
C ALA A 130 25.17 14.66 4.46
N GLU A 131 24.24 15.57 4.23
CA GLU A 131 24.35 17.00 4.56
C GLU A 131 24.18 17.24 6.06
N ILE A 132 23.20 16.60 6.71
CA ILE A 132 22.97 16.77 8.15
C ILE A 132 24.12 16.21 8.98
N VAL A 133 24.80 15.15 8.51
CA VAL A 133 26.02 14.64 9.17
C VAL A 133 27.13 15.70 9.17
N GLN A 134 27.28 16.46 8.08
CA GLN A 134 28.25 17.58 8.03
C GLN A 134 27.80 18.71 8.95
N ALA A 135 26.52 19.09 8.88
CA ALA A 135 25.95 20.14 9.71
C ALA A 135 26.13 19.84 11.21
N ALA A 136 25.79 18.64 11.66
CA ALA A 136 25.89 18.22 13.06
C ALA A 136 27.35 18.05 13.54
N ALA A 137 28.30 17.79 12.63
CA ALA A 137 29.72 17.79 12.97
C ALA A 137 30.24 19.21 13.27
N LEU A 138 29.69 20.22 12.59
CA LEU A 138 30.09 21.62 12.68
C LEU A 138 29.27 22.41 13.71
N LEU A 139 28.00 22.05 13.89
CA LEU A 139 27.01 22.72 14.74
C LEU A 139 26.30 21.72 15.67
N GLY A 140 27.07 20.86 16.35
CA GLY A 140 26.51 19.82 17.24
C GLY A 140 25.74 20.34 18.46
N ASP A 141 25.85 21.64 18.76
CA ASP A 141 25.12 22.31 19.84
C ASP A 141 23.87 23.05 19.35
N ASP A 142 23.66 23.15 18.02
CA ASP A 142 22.48 23.81 17.44
C ASP A 142 21.25 22.88 17.55
N PRO A 143 20.21 23.26 18.30
CA PRO A 143 19.05 22.41 18.52
C PRO A 143 18.26 22.11 17.24
N GLY A 144 18.21 23.04 16.28
CA GLY A 144 17.49 22.82 15.02
C GLY A 144 18.20 21.82 14.11
N VAL A 145 19.53 21.91 14.03
CA VAL A 145 20.37 20.93 13.32
C VAL A 145 20.24 19.56 13.98
N MET A 146 20.33 19.50 15.31
CA MET A 146 20.29 18.24 16.06
C MET A 146 18.91 17.58 16.04
N HIS A 147 17.82 18.36 16.14
CA HIS A 147 16.45 17.88 15.93
C HIS A 147 16.30 17.19 14.56
N ASN A 148 16.69 17.88 13.48
CA ASN A 148 16.60 17.32 12.12
C ASN A 148 17.50 16.09 11.95
N ALA A 149 18.66 16.05 12.61
CA ALA A 149 19.52 14.88 12.62
C ALA A 149 18.86 13.69 13.32
N GLY A 150 18.13 13.92 14.41
CA GLY A 150 17.34 12.90 15.12
C GLY A 150 16.26 12.31 14.22
N VAL A 151 15.43 13.16 13.63
CA VAL A 151 14.40 12.76 12.66
C VAL A 151 14.99 11.93 11.51
N LEU A 152 16.04 12.43 10.87
CA LEU A 152 16.61 11.76 9.70
C LEU A 152 17.27 10.43 10.08
N ALA A 153 17.90 10.34 11.26
CA ALA A 153 18.49 9.10 11.77
C ALA A 153 17.41 8.04 12.00
N ALA A 154 16.33 8.38 12.73
CA ALA A 154 15.21 7.46 12.96
C ALA A 154 14.54 7.04 11.64
N TRP A 155 14.30 7.99 10.72
CA TRP A 155 13.77 7.68 9.39
C TRP A 155 14.69 6.73 8.61
N SER A 156 16.01 6.89 8.73
CA SER A 156 16.99 6.05 8.04
C SER A 156 16.99 4.60 8.53
N GLU A 157 16.73 4.39 9.82
CA GLU A 157 16.69 3.08 10.45
C GLU A 157 15.43 2.31 10.06
N ALA A 158 14.26 2.95 10.21
CA ALA A 158 12.99 2.33 9.83
C ALA A 158 12.86 2.09 8.33
N SER A 159 13.43 2.96 7.49
CA SER A 159 13.40 2.73 6.04
C SER A 159 14.27 1.54 5.60
N GLY A 160 15.17 1.05 6.46
CA GLY A 160 15.97 -0.14 6.22
C GLY A 160 16.74 -0.11 4.89
N PRO A 161 16.95 -1.26 4.23
CA PRO A 161 17.62 -1.34 2.93
C PRO A 161 16.92 -0.56 1.81
N ALA A 162 15.60 -0.35 1.89
CA ALA A 162 14.79 0.24 0.82
C ALA A 162 15.11 1.72 0.53
N ALA A 163 15.72 2.45 1.48
CA ALA A 163 16.06 3.87 1.31
C ALA A 163 17.26 4.15 0.37
N ASN A 164 17.93 3.13 -0.18
CA ASN A 164 19.12 3.30 -1.02
C ASN A 164 20.25 4.14 -0.40
N ILE A 165 20.33 4.20 0.94
CA ILE A 165 21.36 4.96 1.66
C ILE A 165 22.71 4.22 1.52
N PRO A 166 23.78 4.89 1.06
CA PRO A 166 25.10 4.27 0.94
C PRO A 166 25.58 3.66 2.27
N THR A 167 26.11 2.43 2.23
CA THR A 167 26.57 1.70 3.43
C THR A 167 27.56 2.51 4.28
N ARG A 168 28.44 3.29 3.63
CA ARG A 168 29.41 4.15 4.33
C ARG A 168 28.70 5.22 5.15
N LEU A 169 27.63 5.83 4.62
CA LEU A 169 26.86 6.86 5.31
C LEU A 169 26.10 6.27 6.50
N ARG A 170 25.44 5.11 6.34
CA ARG A 170 24.84 4.37 7.46
C ARG A 170 25.83 4.14 8.60
N LYS A 171 27.02 3.61 8.29
CA LYS A 171 28.06 3.38 9.29
C LYS A 171 28.55 4.67 9.96
N THR A 172 28.51 5.80 9.28
CA THR A 172 28.85 7.10 9.89
C THR A 172 27.75 7.52 10.86
N ILE A 173 26.48 7.49 10.45
CA ILE A 173 25.34 7.83 11.30
C ILE A 173 25.32 6.94 12.54
N SER A 174 25.38 5.61 12.38
CA SER A 174 25.36 4.68 13.52
C SER A 174 26.50 4.91 14.53
N ARG A 175 27.65 5.43 14.10
CA ARG A 175 28.76 5.79 15.01
C ARG A 175 28.57 7.16 15.68
N SER A 176 27.77 8.03 15.08
CA SER A 176 27.48 9.37 15.61
C SER A 176 26.30 9.37 16.58
N ILE A 177 25.35 8.43 16.45
CA ILE A 177 24.13 8.37 17.28
C ILE A 177 24.46 8.41 18.77
N ASP A 178 25.38 7.58 19.27
CA ASP A 178 25.72 7.55 20.71
C ASP A 178 26.12 8.93 21.25
N LYS A 179 26.91 9.69 20.48
CA LYS A 179 27.32 11.04 20.84
C LYS A 179 26.16 12.03 20.69
N TRP A 180 25.35 11.90 19.64
CA TRP A 180 24.23 12.78 19.39
C TRP A 180 23.09 12.62 20.39
N LEU A 181 22.92 11.43 20.98
CA LEU A 181 21.98 11.17 22.07
C LEU A 181 22.28 11.97 23.34
N GLU A 182 23.50 12.50 23.50
CA GLU A 182 23.83 13.44 24.58
C GLU A 182 23.16 14.82 24.39
N ASN A 183 22.75 15.15 23.15
CA ASN A 183 22.00 16.37 22.84
C ASN A 183 20.48 16.10 22.94
N SER A 184 19.79 16.85 23.80
CA SER A 184 18.36 16.63 24.07
C SER A 184 17.48 16.83 22.83
N ALA A 185 17.78 17.79 21.96
CA ALA A 185 16.99 18.04 20.76
C ALA A 185 17.08 16.88 19.76
N PHE A 186 18.26 16.24 19.64
CA PHE A 186 18.40 15.02 18.87
C PHE A 186 17.64 13.86 19.54
N ALA A 187 17.86 13.64 20.83
CA ALA A 187 17.31 12.50 21.54
C ALA A 187 15.78 12.48 21.53
N GLU A 188 15.14 13.63 21.79
CA GLU A 188 13.68 13.80 21.72
C GLU A 188 13.15 13.50 20.32
N ALA A 189 13.66 14.19 19.29
CA ALA A 189 13.19 14.03 17.92
C ALA A 189 13.43 12.61 17.34
N TYR A 190 14.52 11.96 17.77
CA TYR A 190 14.83 10.59 17.40
C TYR A 190 13.88 9.59 18.07
N GLN A 191 13.62 9.73 19.37
CA GLN A 191 12.69 8.85 20.10
C GLN A 191 11.25 9.06 19.67
N ASP A 192 10.78 10.30 19.54
CA ASP A 192 9.40 10.61 19.12
C ASP A 192 9.05 9.93 17.79
N LEU A 193 9.96 10.01 16.80
CA LEU A 193 9.74 9.36 15.51
C LEU A 193 9.85 7.82 15.61
N LEU A 194 10.76 7.29 16.44
CA LEU A 194 10.84 5.84 16.66
C LEU A 194 9.59 5.28 17.35
N ASP A 195 9.01 6.01 18.30
CA ASP A 195 7.76 5.64 18.96
C ASP A 195 6.61 5.59 17.94
N ASP A 196 6.45 6.64 17.12
CA ASP A 196 5.46 6.68 16.04
C ASP A 196 5.61 5.49 15.06
N LEU A 197 6.85 5.09 14.76
CA LEU A 197 7.15 3.97 13.87
C LEU A 197 6.91 2.62 14.56
N THR A 198 7.21 2.50 15.84
CA THR A 198 6.96 1.31 16.65
C THR A 198 5.46 1.05 16.77
N ASP A 199 4.65 2.09 17.00
CA ASP A 199 3.18 2.01 17.00
C ASP A 199 2.65 1.45 15.67
N HIS A 200 3.30 1.76 14.55
CA HIS A 200 2.93 1.22 13.25
C HIS A 200 3.28 -0.27 13.12
N ASP A 201 4.45 -0.68 13.58
CA ASP A 201 4.89 -2.08 13.59
C ASP A 201 4.02 -2.95 14.51
N GLU A 202 3.70 -2.47 15.72
CA GLU A 202 2.80 -3.16 16.66
C GLU A 202 1.42 -3.39 16.05
N ARG A 203 0.86 -2.38 15.36
CA ARG A 203 -0.43 -2.54 14.65
C ARG A 203 -0.37 -3.55 13.51
N ILE A 204 0.80 -3.76 12.90
CA ILE A 204 0.99 -4.79 11.87
C ILE A 204 1.06 -6.16 12.52
N GLU A 205 1.81 -6.30 13.62
CA GLU A 205 1.93 -7.53 14.40
C GLU A 205 0.56 -7.97 14.94
N GLU A 206 -0.19 -7.08 15.60
CA GLU A 206 -1.56 -7.35 16.09
C GLU A 206 -2.49 -7.82 14.96
N ALA A 207 -2.38 -7.22 13.77
CA ALA A 207 -3.19 -7.61 12.62
C ALA A 207 -2.76 -8.97 12.05
N GLN A 208 -1.48 -9.32 12.13
CA GLN A 208 -0.95 -10.63 11.72
C GLN A 208 -1.36 -11.72 12.71
N ASP A 209 -1.25 -11.46 14.00
CA ASP A 209 -1.70 -12.37 15.07
C ASP A 209 -3.18 -12.73 14.91
N ALA A 210 -4.02 -11.76 14.57
CA ALA A 210 -5.43 -12.00 14.28
C ALA A 210 -5.63 -12.93 13.04
N VAL A 211 -4.77 -12.85 12.03
CA VAL A 211 -4.80 -13.76 10.88
C VAL A 211 -4.39 -15.18 11.26
N ASP A 212 -3.38 -15.29 12.13
CA ASP A 212 -2.83 -16.57 12.58
C ASP A 212 -3.79 -17.28 13.55
N GLU A 213 -4.42 -16.55 14.49
CA GLU A 213 -5.47 -17.10 15.35
C GLU A 213 -6.64 -17.69 14.53
N ILE A 214 -7.09 -16.97 13.49
CA ILE A 214 -8.13 -17.47 12.58
C ILE A 214 -7.63 -18.70 11.80
N ALA A 215 -6.35 -18.74 11.43
CA ALA A 215 -5.76 -19.88 10.74
C ALA A 215 -5.74 -21.13 11.63
N GLU A 216 -5.37 -20.99 12.90
CA GLU A 216 -5.43 -22.07 13.88
C GLU A 216 -6.86 -22.57 14.10
N GLU A 217 -7.84 -21.67 14.20
CA GLU A 217 -9.25 -22.06 14.34
C GLU A 217 -9.73 -22.82 13.08
N MET A 218 -9.28 -22.42 11.89
CA MET A 218 -9.57 -23.14 10.65
C MET A 218 -9.00 -24.56 10.67
N ASP A 219 -7.79 -24.75 11.19
CA ASP A 219 -7.16 -26.07 11.29
C ASP A 219 -7.90 -26.97 12.28
N ARG A 220 -8.32 -26.45 13.45
CA ARG A 220 -9.17 -27.19 14.41
C ARG A 220 -10.50 -27.63 13.79
N VAL A 221 -11.19 -26.72 13.10
CA VAL A 221 -12.47 -27.04 12.43
C VAL A 221 -12.28 -28.08 11.30
N LYS A 222 -11.12 -28.08 10.65
CA LYS A 222 -10.78 -29.07 9.64
C LYS A 222 -10.55 -30.46 10.25
N GLU A 223 -9.80 -30.54 11.34
CA GLU A 223 -9.59 -31.78 12.10
C GLU A 223 -10.91 -32.36 12.61
N ASP A 224 -11.79 -31.52 13.19
CA ASP A 224 -13.14 -31.92 13.58
C ASP A 224 -13.95 -32.45 12.39
N GLY A 225 -13.79 -31.83 11.21
CA GLY A 225 -14.43 -32.27 9.98
C GLY A 225 -13.95 -33.65 9.50
N GLU A 226 -12.64 -33.93 9.62
CA GLU A 226 -12.04 -35.23 9.32
C GLU A 226 -12.56 -36.31 10.29
N ASN A 227 -12.58 -36.03 11.59
CA ASN A 227 -13.14 -36.93 12.60
C ASN A 227 -14.62 -37.27 12.36
N VAL A 228 -15.42 -36.28 11.95
CA VAL A 228 -16.84 -36.48 11.60
C VAL A 228 -16.99 -37.30 10.31
N GLN A 229 -16.08 -37.14 9.35
CA GLN A 229 -16.08 -37.95 8.12
C GLN A 229 -15.77 -39.42 8.44
N ASP A 230 -14.79 -39.69 9.31
CA ASP A 230 -14.47 -41.05 9.75
C ASP A 230 -15.66 -41.73 10.44
N GLN A 231 -16.43 -40.98 11.24
CA GLN A 231 -17.68 -41.48 11.83
C GLN A 231 -18.74 -41.85 10.77
N ILE A 232 -18.87 -41.06 9.70
CA ILE A 232 -19.80 -41.36 8.61
C ILE A 232 -19.39 -42.67 7.93
N ASP A 233 -18.10 -42.83 7.65
CA ASP A 233 -17.56 -44.01 6.97
C ASP A 233 -17.76 -45.28 7.82
N ALA A 234 -17.53 -45.19 9.14
CA ALA A 234 -17.82 -46.28 10.08
C ALA A 234 -19.30 -46.69 10.11
N ILE A 235 -20.22 -45.71 10.14
CA ILE A 235 -21.67 -45.98 10.09
C ILE A 235 -22.08 -46.58 8.74
N ASP A 236 -21.45 -46.16 7.64
CA ASP A 236 -21.73 -46.71 6.32
C ASP A 236 -21.24 -48.17 6.19
N GLU A 237 -20.12 -48.53 6.82
CA GLU A 237 -19.66 -49.93 6.94
C GLU A 237 -20.63 -50.78 7.78
N GLU A 238 -21.08 -50.28 8.93
CA GLU A 238 -22.08 -50.95 9.77
C GLU A 238 -23.39 -51.18 9.01
N LEU A 239 -23.88 -50.16 8.29
CA LEU A 239 -25.07 -50.26 7.46
C LEU A 239 -24.94 -51.31 6.36
N ALA A 240 -23.75 -51.44 5.75
CA ALA A 240 -23.48 -52.46 4.74
C ALA A 240 -23.51 -53.88 5.36
N SER A 241 -22.90 -54.05 6.54
CA SER A 241 -22.92 -55.29 7.31
C SER A 241 -24.35 -55.72 7.67
N LEU A 242 -25.13 -54.82 8.29
CA LEU A 242 -26.53 -55.09 8.68
C LEU A 242 -27.42 -55.41 7.49
N GLN A 243 -27.20 -54.78 6.33
CA GLN A 243 -27.96 -55.08 5.11
C GLN A 243 -27.63 -56.46 4.56
N SER A 244 -26.36 -56.88 4.64
CA SER A 244 -25.95 -58.23 4.25
C SER A 244 -26.58 -59.28 5.16
N GLU A 245 -26.58 -59.05 6.47
CA GLU A 245 -27.23 -59.94 7.43
C GLU A 245 -28.74 -60.04 7.17
N LEU A 246 -29.42 -58.90 7.00
CA LEU A 246 -30.85 -58.87 6.68
C LEU A 246 -31.16 -59.65 5.40
N TYR A 247 -30.32 -59.54 4.37
CA TYR A 247 -30.46 -60.30 3.13
C TYR A 247 -30.37 -61.81 3.38
N ASN A 248 -29.36 -62.25 4.15
CA ASN A 248 -29.15 -63.66 4.47
C ASN A 248 -30.32 -64.24 5.27
N VAL A 249 -30.75 -63.58 6.35
CA VAL A 249 -31.87 -64.03 7.19
C VAL A 249 -33.18 -64.07 6.39
N THR A 250 -33.40 -63.10 5.49
CA THR A 250 -34.56 -63.11 4.59
C THR A 250 -34.52 -64.28 3.61
N ALA A 251 -33.33 -64.62 3.08
CA ALA A 251 -33.15 -65.77 2.20
C ALA A 251 -33.39 -67.09 2.94
N GLU A 252 -32.94 -67.21 4.20
CA GLU A 252 -33.19 -68.37 5.06
C GLU A 252 -34.69 -68.55 5.35
N LEU A 253 -35.40 -67.47 5.70
CA LEU A 253 -36.85 -67.51 5.89
C LEU A 253 -37.58 -67.97 4.62
N ALA A 254 -37.21 -67.45 3.46
CA ALA A 254 -37.80 -67.84 2.19
C ALA A 254 -37.52 -69.32 1.86
N ALA A 255 -36.31 -69.82 2.15
CA ALA A 255 -35.96 -71.23 1.99
C ALA A 255 -36.78 -72.13 2.92
N HIS A 256 -36.99 -71.71 4.17
CA HIS A 256 -37.83 -72.40 5.14
C HIS A 256 -39.30 -72.47 4.70
N GLU A 257 -39.88 -71.35 4.27
CA GLU A 257 -41.25 -71.29 3.72
C GLU A 257 -41.41 -72.19 2.48
N ALA A 258 -40.43 -72.19 1.58
CA ALA A 258 -40.42 -73.05 0.39
C ALA A 258 -40.38 -74.55 0.76
N ALA A 259 -39.54 -74.92 1.73
CA ALA A 259 -39.46 -76.29 2.24
C ALA A 259 -40.80 -76.75 2.84
N ARG A 260 -41.43 -75.89 3.65
CA ARG A 260 -42.77 -76.11 4.22
C ARG A 260 -43.82 -76.33 3.13
N HIS A 261 -43.83 -75.50 2.09
CA HIS A 261 -44.73 -75.66 0.94
C HIS A 261 -44.52 -76.98 0.18
N VAL A 262 -43.28 -77.43 -0.02
CA VAL A 262 -42.99 -78.73 -0.66
C VAL A 262 -43.53 -79.89 0.16
N ILE A 263 -43.33 -79.86 1.49
CA ILE A 263 -43.82 -80.90 2.39
C ILE A 263 -45.36 -80.94 2.37
N ASN A 264 -46.02 -79.78 2.48
CA ASN A 264 -47.48 -79.68 2.44
C ASN A 264 -48.08 -80.21 1.12
N ARG A 265 -47.45 -79.93 -0.02
CA ARG A 265 -47.86 -80.51 -1.32
C ARG A 265 -47.75 -82.04 -1.33
N ARG A 266 -46.67 -82.60 -0.77
CA ARG A 266 -46.49 -84.07 -0.67
C ARG A 266 -47.55 -84.71 0.25
N ILE A 267 -47.87 -84.07 1.38
CA ILE A 267 -48.95 -84.47 2.28
C ILE A 267 -50.29 -84.50 1.54
N ALA A 268 -50.61 -83.43 0.80
CA ALA A 268 -51.85 -83.33 0.03
C ALA A 268 -51.97 -84.45 -1.02
N ARG A 269 -50.90 -84.71 -1.79
CA ARG A 269 -50.84 -85.80 -2.77
C ARG A 269 -51.04 -87.17 -2.11
N LYS A 270 -50.35 -87.47 -1.00
CA LYS A 270 -50.54 -88.73 -0.26
C LYS A 270 -51.97 -88.87 0.29
N LYS A 271 -52.55 -87.79 0.84
CA LYS A 271 -53.97 -87.79 1.28
C LYS A 271 -54.92 -88.10 0.11
N GLN A 272 -54.64 -87.60 -1.09
CA GLN A 272 -55.43 -87.89 -2.29
C GLN A 272 -55.29 -89.36 -2.73
N GLN A 273 -54.08 -89.92 -2.74
CA GLN A 273 -53.82 -91.33 -3.05
C GLN A 273 -54.50 -92.28 -2.06
N ILE A 274 -54.47 -91.96 -0.77
CA ILE A 274 -55.19 -92.73 0.26
C ILE A 274 -56.70 -92.67 -0.01
N ARG A 275 -57.25 -91.49 -0.30
CA ARG A 275 -58.66 -91.32 -0.64
C ARG A 275 -59.07 -92.09 -1.90
N SER A 276 -58.25 -92.09 -2.95
CA SER A 276 -58.56 -92.81 -4.19
C SER A 276 -58.51 -94.33 -4.01
N LEU A 277 -57.53 -94.84 -3.26
CA LEU A 277 -57.44 -96.27 -2.95
C LEU A 277 -58.54 -96.73 -2.01
N ALA A 278 -58.87 -95.96 -0.97
CA ALA A 278 -59.94 -96.29 0.00
C ALA A 278 -61.34 -96.36 -0.64
N ARG A 279 -61.54 -95.74 -1.81
CA ARG A 279 -62.81 -95.77 -2.56
C ARG A 279 -63.01 -97.05 -3.37
N LYS A 280 -61.96 -97.86 -3.59
CA LYS A 280 -62.10 -99.15 -4.27
C LYS A 280 -62.82 -100.13 -3.33
N ASN A 281 -63.89 -100.78 -3.79
CA ASN A 281 -64.62 -101.79 -3.01
C ASN A 281 -65.00 -102.97 -3.92
N PRO A 282 -64.60 -104.23 -3.62
CA PRO A 282 -63.81 -104.66 -2.46
C PRO A 282 -62.31 -104.33 -2.59
N LEU A 283 -61.69 -103.98 -1.46
CA LEU A 283 -60.24 -103.78 -1.35
C LEU A 283 -59.53 -105.13 -1.44
N THR A 284 -58.61 -105.27 -2.39
CA THR A 284 -57.72 -106.44 -2.43
C THR A 284 -56.74 -106.42 -1.24
N PRO A 285 -56.19 -107.57 -0.82
CA PRO A 285 -55.12 -107.60 0.19
C PRO A 285 -53.93 -106.69 -0.17
N GLN A 286 -53.62 -106.58 -1.47
CA GLN A 286 -52.57 -105.68 -1.99
C GLN A 286 -52.94 -104.20 -1.85
N ASP A 287 -54.22 -103.84 -2.05
CA ASP A 287 -54.71 -102.48 -1.79
C ASP A 287 -54.62 -102.15 -0.29
N LYS A 288 -54.95 -103.10 0.60
CA LYS A 288 -54.82 -102.92 2.06
C LYS A 288 -53.37 -102.68 2.47
N GLN A 289 -52.42 -103.44 1.92
CA GLN A 289 -50.99 -103.25 2.18
C GLN A 289 -50.46 -101.92 1.64
N SER A 290 -50.88 -101.53 0.43
CA SER A 290 -50.53 -100.24 -0.19
C SER A 290 -51.06 -99.05 0.63
N LEU A 291 -52.28 -99.18 1.14
CA LEU A 291 -52.91 -98.18 2.00
C LEU A 291 -52.21 -98.05 3.36
N ALA A 292 -51.75 -99.15 3.97
CA ALA A 292 -50.94 -99.12 5.18
C ALA A 292 -49.60 -98.40 4.96
N ARG A 293 -48.88 -98.71 3.85
CA ARG A 293 -47.63 -98.02 3.47
C ARG A 293 -47.84 -96.53 3.21
N LEU A 294 -48.93 -96.15 2.54
CA LEU A 294 -49.26 -94.75 2.30
C LEU A 294 -49.60 -94.00 3.58
N ARG A 295 -50.31 -94.62 4.53
CA ARG A 295 -50.60 -94.05 5.85
C ARG A 295 -49.33 -93.85 6.68
N ALA A 296 -48.44 -94.83 6.73
CA ALA A 296 -47.14 -94.70 7.40
C ALA A 296 -46.29 -93.59 6.77
N GLY A 297 -46.22 -93.55 5.43
CA GLY A 297 -45.52 -92.49 4.71
C GLY A 297 -46.17 -91.11 4.85
N LEU A 298 -47.49 -91.03 5.09
CA LEU A 298 -48.18 -89.78 5.39
C LEU A 298 -47.88 -89.31 6.83
N ALA A 299 -47.91 -90.22 7.81
CA ALA A 299 -47.54 -89.91 9.19
C ALA A 299 -46.11 -89.38 9.29
N ALA A 300 -45.15 -90.03 8.61
CA ALA A 300 -43.76 -89.56 8.56
C ALA A 300 -43.62 -88.18 7.89
N LEU A 301 -44.45 -87.86 6.88
CA LEU A 301 -44.47 -86.53 6.27
C LEU A 301 -45.13 -85.49 7.18
N ILE A 302 -46.18 -85.84 7.92
CA ILE A 302 -46.80 -84.95 8.91
C ILE A 302 -45.80 -84.62 10.02
N SER A 303 -45.12 -85.60 10.61
CA SER A 303 -44.07 -85.33 11.60
C SER A 303 -42.87 -84.55 11.04
N ARG A 304 -42.59 -84.64 9.73
CA ARG A 304 -41.62 -83.74 9.09
C ARG A 304 -42.18 -82.34 8.88
N ALA A 305 -43.47 -82.20 8.57
CA ALA A 305 -44.14 -80.92 8.45
C ALA A 305 -44.27 -80.21 9.81
N ASP A 306 -44.44 -80.94 10.90
CA ASP A 306 -44.50 -80.37 12.24
C ASP A 306 -43.12 -79.85 12.67
N ARG A 307 -42.03 -80.54 12.29
CA ARG A 307 -40.64 -80.07 12.51
C ARG A 307 -40.21 -78.95 11.55
N ALA A 308 -40.64 -78.98 10.30
CA ALA A 308 -40.37 -77.95 9.29
C ALA A 308 -41.41 -76.81 9.32
N GLY A 309 -42.45 -76.95 10.13
CA GLY A 309 -43.44 -75.95 10.44
C GLY A 309 -43.35 -75.59 11.92
N ASP A 310 -42.17 -75.78 12.52
CA ASP A 310 -41.87 -75.27 13.83
C ASP A 310 -42.07 -73.76 13.76
N ALA A 311 -43.22 -73.33 14.27
CA ALA A 311 -43.62 -71.94 14.26
C ALA A 311 -42.62 -71.09 15.05
N SER A 312 -41.82 -71.72 15.93
CA SER A 312 -40.69 -71.09 16.62
C SER A 312 -39.67 -70.57 15.62
N ILE A 313 -39.15 -71.42 14.71
CA ILE A 313 -38.09 -71.01 13.76
C ILE A 313 -38.57 -69.88 12.83
N GLU A 314 -39.81 -69.97 12.33
CA GLU A 314 -40.37 -68.93 11.47
C GLU A 314 -40.56 -67.61 12.25
N TRP A 315 -41.00 -67.70 13.51
CA TRP A 315 -41.18 -66.55 14.38
C TRP A 315 -39.84 -65.91 14.75
N ASP A 316 -38.84 -66.70 15.13
CA ASP A 316 -37.47 -66.27 15.46
C ASP A 316 -36.83 -65.52 14.27
N LEU A 317 -36.95 -66.04 13.05
CA LEU A 317 -36.44 -65.39 11.84
C LEU A 317 -37.18 -64.08 11.53
N ARG A 318 -38.51 -64.04 11.72
CA ARG A 318 -39.29 -62.82 11.53
C ARG A 318 -38.97 -61.76 12.59
N GLU A 319 -38.73 -62.18 13.83
CA GLU A 319 -38.28 -61.31 14.92
C GLU A 319 -36.91 -60.72 14.59
N ARG A 320 -35.92 -61.55 14.24
CA ARG A 320 -34.58 -61.08 13.83
C ARG A 320 -34.61 -60.13 12.64
N ILE A 321 -35.46 -60.37 11.65
CA ILE A 321 -35.68 -59.45 10.52
C ILE A 321 -36.20 -58.08 11.00
N ASN A 322 -37.09 -58.06 11.99
CA ASN A 322 -37.62 -56.81 12.53
C ASN A 322 -36.56 -56.07 13.37
N GLU A 323 -35.79 -56.79 14.18
CA GLU A 323 -34.64 -56.22 14.91
C GLU A 323 -33.63 -55.57 13.95
N LEU A 324 -33.17 -56.30 12.94
CA LEU A 324 -32.23 -55.79 11.93
C LEU A 324 -32.79 -54.57 11.19
N ARG A 325 -34.10 -54.53 10.90
CA ARG A 325 -34.73 -53.35 10.31
C ARG A 325 -34.71 -52.16 11.26
N ASP A 326 -34.88 -52.37 12.55
CA ASP A 326 -34.84 -51.31 13.54
C ASP A 326 -33.41 -50.80 13.79
N GLU A 327 -32.41 -51.68 13.82
CA GLU A 327 -30.99 -51.35 13.85
C GLU A 327 -30.60 -50.52 12.61
N ILE A 328 -30.96 -50.96 11.39
CA ILE A 328 -30.72 -50.20 10.15
C ILE A 328 -31.39 -48.81 10.22
N ARG A 329 -32.61 -48.71 10.76
CA ARG A 329 -33.29 -47.41 10.93
C ARG A 329 -32.57 -46.53 11.95
N ALA A 330 -32.02 -47.11 13.02
CA ALA A 330 -31.24 -46.41 14.02
C ALA A 330 -29.94 -45.86 13.43
N ALA A 331 -29.14 -46.71 12.78
CA ALA A 331 -27.91 -46.30 12.09
C ALA A 331 -28.16 -45.23 11.01
N LYS A 332 -29.26 -45.33 10.24
CA LYS A 332 -29.67 -44.27 9.29
C LYS A 332 -30.06 -42.94 9.97
N ARG A 333 -30.58 -42.96 11.20
CA ARG A 333 -30.84 -41.73 11.97
C ARG A 333 -29.53 -41.13 12.45
N GLU A 334 -28.64 -41.95 12.98
CA GLU A 334 -27.32 -41.54 13.44
C GLU A 334 -26.50 -40.92 12.30
N ARG A 335 -26.41 -41.60 11.15
CA ARG A 335 -25.79 -41.07 9.93
C ARG A 335 -26.31 -39.67 9.58
N ARG A 336 -27.63 -39.45 9.61
CA ARG A 336 -28.24 -38.13 9.33
C ARG A 336 -27.84 -37.06 10.36
N ASN A 337 -27.71 -37.45 11.63
CA ASN A 337 -27.28 -36.54 12.69
C ASN A 337 -25.81 -36.13 12.48
N VAL A 338 -24.92 -37.09 12.23
CA VAL A 338 -23.49 -36.85 11.94
C VAL A 338 -23.33 -35.99 10.68
N TRP A 339 -24.09 -36.27 9.62
CA TRP A 339 -24.09 -35.44 8.40
C TRP A 339 -24.53 -33.99 8.68
N THR A 340 -25.45 -33.80 9.61
CA THR A 340 -25.88 -32.46 10.03
C THR A 340 -24.76 -31.73 10.78
N GLN A 341 -23.96 -32.43 11.59
CA GLN A 341 -22.76 -31.88 12.23
C GLN A 341 -21.71 -31.47 11.19
N LEU A 342 -21.42 -32.34 10.22
CA LEU A 342 -20.49 -32.04 9.12
C LEU A 342 -20.90 -30.76 8.37
N ARG A 343 -22.20 -30.62 8.05
CA ARG A 343 -22.72 -29.42 7.37
C ARG A 343 -22.55 -28.15 8.22
N LYS A 344 -22.68 -28.25 9.56
CA LYS A 344 -22.44 -27.12 10.46
C LYS A 344 -20.96 -26.72 10.47
N LEU A 345 -20.05 -27.68 10.56
CA LEU A 345 -18.60 -27.45 10.49
C LEU A 345 -18.20 -26.81 9.16
N GLN A 346 -18.72 -27.30 8.03
CA GLN A 346 -18.53 -26.68 6.72
C GLN A 346 -19.02 -25.22 6.68
N GLY A 347 -20.14 -24.94 7.34
CA GLY A 347 -20.66 -23.58 7.50
C GLY A 347 -19.74 -22.68 8.34
N GLN A 348 -19.19 -23.20 9.45
CA GLN A 348 -18.22 -22.50 10.28
C GLN A 348 -16.92 -22.22 9.51
N PHE A 349 -16.37 -23.23 8.84
CA PHE A 349 -15.18 -23.10 7.99
C PHE A 349 -15.38 -22.04 6.90
N GLY A 350 -16.57 -21.99 6.28
CA GLY A 350 -16.93 -20.94 5.33
C GLY A 350 -16.87 -19.53 5.92
N LYS A 351 -17.37 -19.34 7.15
CA LYS A 351 -17.29 -18.07 7.88
C LYS A 351 -15.86 -17.70 8.24
N LEU A 352 -15.07 -18.65 8.76
CA LEU A 352 -13.66 -18.42 9.09
C LEU A 352 -12.85 -18.02 7.86
N LYS A 353 -13.10 -18.66 6.71
CA LYS A 353 -12.47 -18.27 5.44
C LYS A 353 -12.79 -16.83 5.05
N THR A 354 -14.02 -16.35 5.29
CA THR A 354 -14.37 -14.94 5.06
C THR A 354 -13.73 -14.00 6.08
N SER A 355 -13.67 -14.38 7.37
CA SER A 355 -12.98 -13.62 8.41
C SER A 355 -11.48 -13.50 8.13
N LYS A 356 -10.81 -14.58 7.76
CA LYS A 356 -9.40 -14.60 7.36
C LYS A 356 -9.13 -13.64 6.20
N ARG A 357 -9.98 -13.67 5.16
CA ARG A 357 -9.87 -12.73 4.03
C ARG A 357 -9.98 -11.27 4.46
N LYS A 358 -10.88 -10.96 5.40
CA LYS A 358 -11.05 -9.62 5.95
C LYS A 358 -9.81 -9.21 6.77
N ALA A 359 -9.38 -10.03 7.72
CA ALA A 359 -8.18 -9.77 8.52
C ALA A 359 -6.93 -9.60 7.66
N SER A 360 -6.73 -10.45 6.64
CA SER A 360 -5.63 -10.28 5.69
C SER A 360 -5.74 -9.00 4.85
N ALA A 361 -6.94 -8.50 4.59
CA ALA A 361 -7.13 -7.21 3.92
C ALA A 361 -6.78 -6.04 4.86
N ASP A 362 -7.10 -6.18 6.15
CA ASP A 362 -6.74 -5.21 7.19
C ASP A 362 -5.21 -5.13 7.36
N VAL A 363 -4.49 -6.26 7.42
CA VAL A 363 -3.02 -6.30 7.39
C VAL A 363 -2.45 -5.52 6.20
N ARG A 364 -2.97 -5.77 4.99
CA ARG A 364 -2.52 -5.05 3.78
C ARG A 364 -2.81 -3.56 3.87
N LEU A 365 -3.93 -3.16 4.47
CA LEU A 365 -4.28 -1.77 4.66
C LEU A 365 -3.31 -1.09 5.62
N VAL A 366 -2.98 -1.72 6.76
CA VAL A 366 -2.02 -1.18 7.74
C VAL A 366 -0.63 -1.05 7.11
N VAL A 367 -0.13 -2.10 6.44
CA VAL A 367 1.16 -2.06 5.71
C VAL A 367 1.15 -0.97 4.64
N ALA A 368 0.02 -0.78 3.92
CA ALA A 368 -0.09 0.29 2.94
C ALA A 368 -0.13 1.69 3.59
N GLN A 369 -0.73 1.83 4.78
CA GLN A 369 -0.74 3.06 5.56
C GLN A 369 0.66 3.41 6.04
N GLU A 370 1.40 2.46 6.59
CA GLU A 370 2.80 2.63 7.01
C GLU A 370 3.69 3.02 5.82
N ALA A 371 3.62 2.30 4.70
CA ALA A 371 4.37 2.65 3.49
C ALA A 371 4.00 4.05 2.95
N LYS A 372 2.74 4.48 3.13
CA LYS A 372 2.29 5.83 2.79
C LYS A 372 2.82 6.86 3.78
N PHE A 373 2.86 6.54 5.07
CA PHE A 373 3.44 7.35 6.13
C PHE A 373 4.93 7.57 5.87
N LEU A 374 5.72 6.51 5.67
CA LEU A 374 7.14 6.57 5.34
C LEU A 374 7.44 7.38 4.08
N ARG A 375 6.67 7.20 2.98
CA ARG A 375 6.83 8.02 1.77
C ARG A 375 6.44 9.48 2.01
N GLY A 376 5.47 9.72 2.89
CA GLY A 376 4.98 11.04 3.24
C GLY A 376 5.72 11.69 4.41
N LEU A 377 6.71 11.03 5.00
CA LEU A 377 7.27 11.42 6.29
C LEU A 377 7.84 12.84 6.26
N HIS A 378 8.48 13.20 5.15
CA HIS A 378 8.96 14.56 4.88
C HIS A 378 7.90 15.67 5.00
N ARG A 379 6.60 15.34 4.89
CA ARG A 379 5.48 16.28 5.04
C ARG A 379 4.84 16.25 6.43
N HIS A 380 5.05 15.18 7.19
CA HIS A 380 4.42 14.96 8.49
C HIS A 380 5.32 15.33 9.65
N VAL A 381 6.64 15.27 9.44
CA VAL A 381 7.60 15.67 10.47
C VAL A 381 7.76 17.18 10.50
N GLU A 382 7.78 17.71 11.72
CA GLU A 382 8.16 19.09 11.98
C GLU A 382 9.67 19.25 11.78
N TRP A 383 10.05 19.87 10.66
CA TRP A 383 11.44 20.26 10.43
C TRP A 383 11.74 21.56 11.16
N GLN A 384 12.84 21.60 11.91
CA GLN A 384 13.27 22.82 12.61
C GLN A 384 14.35 23.53 11.81
N LEU A 385 14.30 24.86 11.75
CA LEU A 385 15.40 25.60 11.13
C LEU A 385 16.62 25.68 12.05
N PRO A 386 17.84 25.60 11.50
CA PRO A 386 19.04 25.97 12.25
C PRO A 386 18.92 27.38 12.84
N LEU A 387 19.54 27.60 14.00
CA LEU A 387 19.52 28.92 14.62
C LEU A 387 20.30 29.92 13.77
N VAL A 388 19.72 31.11 13.58
CA VAL A 388 20.44 32.25 13.00
C VAL A 388 20.80 33.15 14.16
N GLU A 389 22.11 33.33 14.40
CA GLU A 389 22.63 34.17 15.49
C GLU A 389 22.16 33.72 16.89
N GLY A 390 21.95 32.41 17.07
CA GLY A 390 21.49 31.82 18.33
C GLY A 390 20.01 32.00 18.61
N GLN A 391 19.24 32.57 17.68
CA GLN A 391 17.79 32.75 17.83
C GLN A 391 17.02 31.70 17.03
N ARG A 392 16.00 31.12 17.67
CA ARG A 392 15.05 30.23 16.99
C ARG A 392 14.14 31.08 16.11
N ILE A 393 14.13 30.77 14.83
CA ILE A 393 13.22 31.41 13.88
C ILE A 393 11.88 30.69 13.98
N ASP A 394 10.88 31.37 14.54
CA ASP A 394 9.50 30.94 14.41
C ASP A 394 9.05 31.17 12.97
N LEU A 395 8.94 30.08 12.21
CA LEU A 395 8.54 30.09 10.80
C LEU A 395 7.14 30.67 10.61
N GLU A 396 6.22 30.40 11.53
CA GLU A 396 4.85 30.91 11.42
C GLU A 396 4.82 32.41 11.70
N ALA A 397 5.52 32.86 12.74
CA ALA A 397 5.65 34.28 13.04
C ALA A 397 6.36 35.03 11.90
N ALA A 398 7.44 34.47 11.34
CA ALA A 398 8.16 35.06 10.21
C ALA A 398 7.27 35.17 8.97
N ARG A 399 6.53 34.11 8.62
CA ARG A 399 5.59 34.13 7.50
C ARG A 399 4.41 35.06 7.74
N ALA A 400 3.92 35.14 8.98
CA ALA A 400 2.86 36.06 9.37
C ALA A 400 3.31 37.51 9.24
N ALA A 401 4.53 37.84 9.71
CA ALA A 401 5.12 39.17 9.55
C ALA A 401 5.27 39.54 8.06
N VAL A 402 5.77 38.62 7.23
CA VAL A 402 5.87 38.84 5.77
C VAL A 402 4.49 39.03 5.15
N ARG A 403 3.46 38.29 5.58
CA ARG A 403 2.08 38.44 5.09
C ARG A 403 1.47 39.78 5.53
N GLU A 404 1.69 40.19 6.77
CA GLU A 404 1.20 41.45 7.31
C GLU A 404 1.88 42.63 6.61
N GLU A 405 3.20 42.57 6.39
CA GLU A 405 3.94 43.60 5.67
C GLU A 405 3.49 43.69 4.20
N ARG A 406 3.26 42.55 3.54
CA ARG A 406 2.64 42.51 2.19
C ARG A 406 1.21 43.06 2.17
N SER A 407 0.48 42.99 3.27
CA SER A 407 -0.89 43.49 3.36
C SER A 407 -0.96 44.99 3.70
N SER A 408 -0.01 45.50 4.47
CA SER A 408 0.10 46.91 4.88
C SER A 408 0.76 47.76 3.81
N HIS A 409 1.73 47.18 3.11
CA HIS A 409 2.24 47.67 1.85
C HIS A 409 1.80 46.63 0.83
N PRO A 410 0.53 46.67 0.36
CA PRO A 410 0.26 46.03 -0.91
C PRO A 410 1.31 46.65 -1.80
N VAL A 411 2.25 45.83 -2.25
CA VAL A 411 3.06 46.21 -3.38
C VAL A 411 1.97 46.32 -4.44
N THR A 412 1.37 47.51 -4.58
CA THR A 412 1.12 48.11 -5.86
C THR A 412 2.50 48.10 -6.50
N ILE A 413 2.89 46.91 -6.96
CA ILE A 413 3.40 46.74 -8.28
C ILE A 413 2.31 47.45 -9.06
N GLU A 414 2.52 48.76 -9.23
CA GLU A 414 1.92 49.53 -10.29
C GLU A 414 1.88 48.53 -11.43
N LYS A 415 0.66 48.09 -11.81
CA LYS A 415 0.39 46.92 -12.67
C LYS A 415 0.91 47.18 -14.07
N ASP A 416 2.19 47.46 -14.13
CA ASP A 416 2.99 47.82 -15.24
C ASP A 416 3.62 46.50 -15.68
N PRO A 417 3.10 45.89 -16.74
CA PRO A 417 3.58 44.62 -17.25
C PRO A 417 5.09 44.66 -17.54
N ALA A 418 5.67 45.84 -17.84
CA ALA A 418 7.11 45.98 -18.08
C ALA A 418 7.95 45.72 -16.81
N LYS A 419 7.51 46.21 -15.64
CA LYS A 419 8.21 45.98 -14.36
C LYS A 419 8.13 44.52 -13.92
N VAL A 420 6.98 43.87 -14.16
CA VAL A 420 6.80 42.45 -13.83
C VAL A 420 7.61 41.55 -14.77
N LEU A 421 7.71 41.90 -16.05
CA LEU A 421 8.60 41.24 -17.00
C LEU A 421 10.07 41.39 -16.60
N GLN A 422 10.50 42.60 -16.23
CA GLN A 422 11.87 42.83 -15.77
C GLN A 422 12.19 42.00 -14.53
N LEU A 423 11.24 41.91 -13.60
CA LEU A 423 11.36 41.05 -12.43
C LEU A 423 11.48 39.58 -12.82
N ALA A 424 10.64 39.08 -13.74
CA ALA A 424 10.73 37.72 -14.25
C ALA A 424 12.11 37.42 -14.87
N GLY A 425 12.66 38.35 -15.65
CA GLY A 425 14.02 38.27 -16.18
C GLY A 425 15.10 38.13 -15.09
N HIS A 426 14.95 38.83 -13.96
CA HIS A 426 15.84 38.65 -12.81
C HIS A 426 15.71 37.26 -12.17
N TYR A 427 14.49 36.71 -12.08
CA TYR A 427 14.29 35.34 -11.59
C TYR A 427 14.92 34.29 -12.52
N ILE A 428 14.85 34.47 -13.85
CA ILE A 428 15.54 33.59 -14.82
C ILE A 428 17.06 33.64 -14.59
N GLN A 429 17.64 34.85 -14.48
CA GLN A 429 19.08 35.02 -14.25
C GLN A 429 19.55 34.41 -12.93
N ALA A 430 18.68 34.39 -11.91
CA ALA A 430 18.94 33.76 -10.63
C ALA A 430 18.72 32.23 -10.62
N GLY A 431 18.31 31.63 -11.74
CA GLY A 431 18.00 30.19 -11.84
C GLY A 431 16.70 29.78 -11.13
N LEU A 432 15.80 30.72 -10.88
CA LEU A 432 14.51 30.52 -10.22
C LEU A 432 13.39 30.40 -11.26
N THR A 433 13.48 29.36 -12.10
CA THR A 433 12.64 29.18 -13.31
C THR A 433 11.15 29.09 -13.00
N ASP A 434 10.73 28.38 -11.95
CA ASP A 434 9.30 28.21 -11.62
C ASP A 434 8.63 29.56 -11.32
N ARG A 435 9.31 30.41 -10.55
CA ARG A 435 8.78 31.73 -10.19
C ARG A 435 8.84 32.70 -11.37
N ALA A 436 9.87 32.58 -12.22
CA ALA A 436 9.91 33.32 -13.47
C ALA A 436 8.71 33.00 -14.36
N ILE A 437 8.38 31.71 -14.55
CA ILE A 437 7.23 31.25 -15.34
C ILE A 437 5.92 31.85 -14.82
N GLU A 438 5.68 31.79 -13.50
CA GLU A 438 4.47 32.39 -12.90
C GLU A 438 4.36 33.89 -13.21
N LEU A 439 5.46 34.64 -13.06
CA LEU A 439 5.49 36.08 -13.33
C LEU A 439 5.30 36.39 -14.82
N LEU A 440 5.90 35.61 -15.73
CA LEU A 440 5.70 35.77 -17.17
C LEU A 440 4.24 35.50 -17.55
N GLN A 441 3.61 34.46 -17.00
CA GLN A 441 2.19 34.18 -17.20
C GLN A 441 1.31 35.33 -16.68
N GLU A 442 1.67 35.91 -15.53
CA GLU A 442 0.99 37.08 -14.98
C GLU A 442 1.09 38.28 -15.92
N VAL A 443 2.27 38.55 -16.51
CA VAL A 443 2.47 39.63 -17.51
C VAL A 443 1.55 39.43 -18.72
N VAL A 444 1.50 38.21 -19.26
CA VAL A 444 0.65 37.87 -20.42
C VAL A 444 -0.83 38.10 -20.10
N GLN A 445 -1.28 37.75 -18.89
CA GLN A 445 -2.66 37.94 -18.45
C GLN A 445 -3.01 39.39 -18.14
N MET A 446 -2.06 40.16 -17.57
CA MET A 446 -2.30 41.54 -17.14
C MET A 446 -2.50 42.50 -18.32
N ALA A 447 -1.74 42.34 -19.40
CA ALA A 447 -1.81 43.23 -20.56
C ALA A 447 -1.66 42.47 -21.89
N PRO A 448 -2.68 41.69 -22.28
CA PRO A 448 -2.63 40.89 -23.50
C PRO A 448 -2.33 41.75 -24.73
N GLY A 449 -1.32 41.37 -25.51
CA GLY A 449 -0.91 42.09 -26.73
C GLY A 449 -0.04 43.32 -26.50
N SER A 450 0.33 43.64 -25.26
CA SER A 450 1.41 44.61 -25.00
C SER A 450 2.77 44.03 -25.40
N ASP A 451 3.75 44.90 -25.68
CA ASP A 451 5.13 44.47 -25.99
C ASP A 451 5.70 43.58 -24.89
N ALA A 452 5.44 43.93 -23.62
CA ALA A 452 5.87 43.13 -22.47
C ALA A 452 5.18 41.74 -22.43
N ALA A 453 3.90 41.63 -22.81
CA ALA A 453 3.22 40.34 -22.90
C ALA A 453 3.74 39.48 -24.06
N ILE A 454 4.10 40.10 -25.20
CA ILE A 454 4.70 39.39 -26.34
C ILE A 454 6.08 38.84 -25.95
N GLU A 455 6.91 39.66 -25.30
CA GLU A 455 8.21 39.24 -24.81
C GLU A 455 8.09 38.16 -23.72
N ALA A 456 7.14 38.31 -22.78
CA ALA A 456 6.88 37.31 -21.76
C ALA A 456 6.46 35.95 -22.36
N GLN A 457 5.61 35.97 -23.39
CA GLN A 457 5.19 34.76 -24.09
C GLN A 457 6.36 34.11 -24.84
N ALA A 458 7.22 34.90 -25.49
CA ALA A 458 8.40 34.38 -26.16
C ALA A 458 9.37 33.70 -25.18
N MET A 459 9.59 34.29 -24.00
CA MET A 459 10.40 33.68 -22.94
C MET A 459 9.78 32.37 -22.42
N LEU A 460 8.45 32.33 -22.23
CA LEU A 460 7.76 31.09 -21.84
C LEU A 460 7.94 30.00 -22.89
N ASP A 461 7.76 30.32 -24.17
CA ASP A 461 7.90 29.36 -25.27
C ASP A 461 9.33 28.80 -25.35
N GLU A 462 10.35 29.65 -25.16
CA GLU A 462 11.76 29.27 -25.11
C GLU A 462 12.05 28.32 -23.93
N MET A 463 11.63 28.67 -22.72
CA MET A 463 11.81 27.82 -21.53
C MET A 463 11.11 26.46 -21.68
N THR A 464 9.95 26.43 -22.36
CA THR A 464 9.21 25.18 -22.59
C THR A 464 9.90 24.31 -23.65
N ALA A 465 10.50 24.93 -24.67
CA ALA A 465 11.28 24.24 -25.68
C ALA A 465 12.54 23.61 -25.09
N GLU A 466 13.26 24.31 -24.21
CA GLU A 466 14.44 23.79 -23.51
C GLU A 466 14.10 22.59 -22.62
N ALA A 467 12.97 22.64 -21.90
CA ALA A 467 12.49 21.51 -21.10
C ALA A 467 12.19 20.27 -21.97
N SER A 468 11.61 20.46 -23.16
CA SER A 468 11.29 19.35 -24.07
C SER A 468 12.53 18.67 -24.68
N VAL A 469 13.64 19.40 -24.81
CA VAL A 469 14.92 18.86 -25.31
C VAL A 469 15.62 18.08 -24.20
N ALA A 470 15.53 18.53 -22.94
CA ALA A 470 16.14 17.85 -21.81
C ALA A 470 15.50 16.48 -21.50
N ASP A 471 14.20 16.30 -21.78
CA ASP A 471 13.49 15.03 -21.59
C ASP A 471 13.63 14.05 -22.79
N GLY A 472 14.29 14.46 -23.89
CA GLY A 472 14.37 13.70 -25.14
C GLY A 472 15.68 12.91 -25.36
N ASP A 473 16.63 12.98 -24.43
CA ASP A 473 17.95 12.33 -24.51
C ASP A 473 18.12 11.11 -23.56
N ASP A 474 17.02 10.62 -22.98
CA ASP A 474 16.90 9.30 -22.32
C ASP A 474 16.19 8.29 -23.24
#